data_AF-B4UG09-F1
#
_entry.id   AF-B4UG09-F1
#
_cell.length_a   1.000
_cell.length_b   1.000
_cell.length_c   1.000
_cell.angle_alpha   90.00
_cell.angle_beta   90.00
_cell.angle_gamma   90.00
#
_symmetry.space_group_name_H-M   'P 1'
#
loop_
_entity.id
_entity.type
_entity.pdbx_description
1 polymer ?
#
loop_
_entity_poly.entity_id
_entity_poly.type
_entity_poly.pdbx_seq_one_letter_code
_entity_poly.pdbx_strand_id
1 'polypeptide(L)'
;MRRVIAVRPRRSARAAWAALALAAACARNPATGERQLSLVSKDQEIALGKQAAEQVRATMGRYDDPELQAYVERVGMRIAKGSERPELPWSFTVVDDPAVNAFALPGGPVFVTRGLLTYLTSEAELAAVLGHEIGHITARHSVEQLSKAQLAQVGLGVGMVVSEDVRRYGQVAGAGMQLLFLKFGRDDERQADALGFRYMVEQRYDPRQMAAVFRTLEAVSAREGGGRVPGWLSTHPDPGDRAETAAKRAAKIEAPDRMEVDRDQYLAKVDDVVFGEDPRQGYLKGSTFVHPQLGFQLTLPQGWKAQNTAAALVAVSPQQDAALQLTGAGKASPEEAVQKFFAQQGVRAVEAPAPAVPHGGAARWFEATTEQGNVGGVVAFVPAGGTTLQIVEYAPAERLQGAADTFQRVLASFGPVTDPAARAVQPARIDVVKVPRDMSLADFAREFPSTAPPDVLAALNGVAPGGALRAGQAAKRVVGGNPELVSGR
;
A
#
# COMPACT_ATOMS: atom_id res chain seq x y z
N MET A 1 -61.70 -0.12 -35.27
CA MET A 1 -60.71 -0.11 -34.17
C MET A 1 -59.79 -1.32 -34.29
N ARG A 2 -58.51 -1.14 -34.66
CA ARG A 2 -57.52 -2.23 -34.73
C ARG A 2 -57.01 -2.55 -33.32
N ARG A 3 -57.08 -3.82 -32.93
CA ARG A 3 -56.52 -4.37 -31.67
C ARG A 3 -54.99 -4.31 -31.72
N VAL A 4 -54.36 -3.68 -30.74
CA VAL A 4 -52.93 -3.84 -30.45
C VAL A 4 -52.79 -4.97 -29.44
N ILE A 5 -52.30 -6.13 -29.89
CA ILE A 5 -51.93 -7.24 -29.00
C ILE A 5 -50.52 -6.94 -28.49
N ALA A 6 -50.42 -6.55 -27.22
CA ALA A 6 -49.13 -6.42 -26.55
C ALA A 6 -48.54 -7.82 -26.30
N VAL A 7 -47.55 -8.20 -27.10
CA VAL A 7 -46.77 -9.43 -26.88
C VAL A 7 -45.89 -9.23 -25.65
N ARG A 8 -46.27 -9.84 -24.51
CA ARG A 8 -45.39 -9.94 -23.35
C ARG A 8 -44.22 -10.88 -23.70
N PRO A 9 -42.95 -10.47 -23.52
CA PRO A 9 -41.82 -11.35 -23.79
C PRO A 9 -41.86 -12.56 -22.85
N ARG A 10 -41.83 -13.76 -23.43
CA ARG A 10 -41.87 -15.04 -22.70
C ARG A 10 -40.70 -15.12 -21.72
N ARG A 11 -40.94 -15.54 -20.47
CA ARG A 11 -39.92 -15.75 -19.42
C ARG A 11 -38.74 -16.63 -19.88
N SER A 12 -38.97 -17.52 -20.84
CA SER A 12 -37.95 -18.38 -21.48
C SER A 12 -36.92 -17.60 -22.30
N ALA A 13 -37.29 -16.47 -22.91
CA ALA A 13 -36.33 -15.64 -23.65
C ALA A 13 -35.33 -15.00 -22.69
N ARG A 14 -35.77 -14.47 -21.53
CA ARG A 14 -34.87 -13.88 -20.53
C ARG A 14 -33.87 -14.90 -19.94
N ALA A 15 -34.31 -16.13 -19.71
CA ALA A 15 -33.43 -17.21 -19.26
C ALA A 15 -32.40 -17.61 -20.33
N ALA A 16 -32.80 -17.65 -21.61
CA ALA A 16 -31.89 -17.93 -22.72
C ALA A 16 -30.87 -16.79 -22.93
N TRP A 17 -31.27 -15.52 -22.78
CA TRP A 17 -30.36 -14.37 -22.85
C TRP A 17 -29.38 -14.33 -21.66
N ALA A 18 -29.82 -14.67 -20.44
CA ALA A 18 -28.94 -14.80 -19.29
C ALA A 18 -27.93 -15.96 -19.43
N ALA A 19 -28.36 -17.10 -19.99
CA ALA A 19 -27.49 -18.23 -20.28
C ALA A 19 -26.48 -17.92 -21.41
N LEU A 20 -26.88 -17.16 -22.44
CA LEU A 20 -25.94 -16.67 -23.47
C LEU A 20 -24.93 -15.66 -22.92
N ALA A 21 -25.33 -14.77 -22.00
CA ALA A 21 -24.44 -13.82 -21.35
C ALA A 21 -23.42 -14.52 -20.43
N LEU A 22 -23.84 -15.57 -19.72
CA LEU A 22 -22.94 -16.42 -18.91
C LEU A 22 -21.98 -17.24 -19.79
N ALA A 23 -22.40 -17.69 -20.98
CA ALA A 23 -21.50 -18.37 -21.92
C ALA A 23 -20.48 -17.42 -22.57
N ALA A 24 -20.82 -16.15 -22.76
CA ALA A 24 -19.93 -15.10 -23.25
C ALA A 24 -18.96 -14.55 -22.17
N ALA A 25 -19.21 -14.85 -20.89
CA ALA A 25 -18.37 -14.46 -19.76
C ALA A 25 -17.16 -15.38 -19.54
N CYS A 26 -16.98 -16.42 -20.35
CA CYS A 26 -15.83 -17.32 -20.27
C CYS A 26 -14.73 -16.88 -21.25
N ALA A 27 -13.68 -16.22 -20.74
CA ALA A 27 -12.49 -15.89 -21.53
C ALA A 27 -11.39 -16.94 -21.33
N ARG A 28 -10.50 -17.07 -22.31
CA ARG A 28 -9.31 -17.92 -22.17
C ARG A 28 -8.26 -17.19 -21.33
N ASN A 29 -7.78 -17.83 -20.28
CA ASN A 29 -6.66 -17.34 -19.48
C ASN A 29 -5.39 -17.37 -20.35
N PRO A 30 -4.69 -16.25 -20.55
CA PRO A 30 -3.46 -16.21 -21.36
C PRO A 30 -2.35 -17.13 -20.84
N ALA A 31 -2.24 -17.28 -19.52
CA ALA A 31 -1.18 -18.04 -18.87
C ALA A 31 -1.44 -19.56 -18.83
N THR A 32 -2.68 -20.00 -18.55
CA THR A 32 -3.00 -21.44 -18.49
C THR A 32 -3.58 -22.00 -19.78
N GLY A 33 -4.16 -21.14 -20.63
CA GLY A 33 -4.96 -21.57 -21.76
C GLY A 33 -6.33 -22.14 -21.39
N GLU A 34 -6.71 -22.17 -20.11
CA GLU A 34 -8.00 -22.64 -19.62
C GLU A 34 -9.10 -21.58 -19.75
N ARG A 35 -10.37 -21.99 -19.65
CA ARG A 35 -11.50 -21.04 -19.61
C ARG A 35 -11.73 -20.58 -18.19
N GLN A 36 -11.79 -19.27 -17.99
CA GLN A 36 -12.13 -18.66 -16.70
C GLN A 36 -13.23 -17.62 -16.85
N LEU A 37 -13.94 -17.35 -15.76
CA LEU A 37 -14.89 -16.25 -15.68
C LEU A 37 -14.14 -14.92 -15.84
N SER A 38 -14.53 -14.13 -16.83
CA SER A 38 -13.97 -12.83 -17.15
C SER A 38 -15.08 -11.92 -17.66
N LEU A 39 -15.69 -11.18 -16.74
CA LEU A 39 -16.69 -10.16 -17.08
C LEU A 39 -16.06 -8.83 -17.51
N VAL A 40 -14.73 -8.71 -17.38
CA VAL A 40 -13.96 -7.51 -17.70
C VAL A 40 -13.17 -7.72 -19.00
N SER A 41 -13.40 -6.88 -20.00
CA SER A 41 -12.63 -6.89 -21.25
C SER A 41 -11.18 -6.42 -21.05
N LYS A 42 -10.29 -6.67 -22.01
CA LYS A 42 -8.90 -6.18 -21.95
C LYS A 42 -8.83 -4.65 -21.84
N ASP A 43 -9.64 -3.94 -22.61
CA ASP A 43 -9.64 -2.46 -22.58
C ASP A 43 -10.20 -1.92 -21.27
N GLN A 44 -11.23 -2.56 -20.71
CA GLN A 44 -11.76 -2.23 -19.38
C GLN A 44 -10.72 -2.52 -18.28
N GLU A 45 -10.00 -3.63 -18.39
CA GLU A 45 -8.93 -4.00 -17.47
C GLU A 45 -7.83 -2.93 -17.45
N ILE A 46 -7.36 -2.49 -18.62
CA ILE A 46 -6.35 -1.42 -18.76
C ILE A 46 -6.87 -0.09 -18.21
N ALA A 47 -8.11 0.28 -18.54
CA ALA A 47 -8.71 1.53 -18.07
C ALA A 47 -8.85 1.55 -16.53
N LEU A 48 -9.30 0.45 -15.95
CA LEU A 48 -9.41 0.29 -14.50
C LEU A 48 -8.04 0.38 -13.82
N GLY A 49 -7.04 -0.32 -14.36
CA GLY A 49 -5.66 -0.25 -13.88
C GLY A 49 -5.10 1.15 -13.88
N LYS A 50 -5.28 1.89 -14.98
CA LYS A 50 -4.82 3.28 -15.11
C LYS A 50 -5.49 4.20 -14.09
N GLN A 51 -6.81 4.09 -13.92
CA GLN A 51 -7.54 4.90 -12.95
C GLN A 51 -7.08 4.61 -11.52
N ALA A 52 -6.91 3.34 -11.16
CA ALA A 52 -6.42 2.94 -9.85
C ALA A 52 -4.96 3.38 -9.63
N ALA A 53 -4.10 3.30 -10.65
CA ALA A 53 -2.72 3.75 -10.58
C ALA A 53 -2.60 5.25 -10.27
N GLU A 54 -3.47 6.11 -10.83
CA GLU A 54 -3.49 7.54 -10.47
C GLU A 54 -3.87 7.75 -8.99
N GLN A 55 -4.83 6.99 -8.47
CA GLN A 55 -5.22 7.05 -7.05
C GLN A 55 -4.09 6.56 -6.14
N VAL A 56 -3.40 5.48 -6.53
CA VAL A 56 -2.21 4.98 -5.83
C VAL A 56 -1.14 6.04 -5.80
N ARG A 57 -0.79 6.68 -6.93
CA ARG A 57 0.24 7.73 -6.96
C ARG A 57 -0.14 8.95 -6.12
N ALA A 58 -1.41 9.35 -6.14
CA ALA A 58 -1.90 10.49 -5.36
C ALA A 58 -1.87 10.20 -3.85
N THR A 59 -2.11 8.95 -3.45
CA THR A 59 -2.19 8.54 -2.03
C THR A 59 -0.82 8.13 -1.48
N MET A 60 -0.05 7.41 -2.31
CA MET A 60 1.19 6.76 -1.91
C MET A 60 2.43 7.62 -2.17
N GLY A 61 2.36 8.50 -3.17
CA GLY A 61 3.53 9.21 -3.65
C GLY A 61 4.52 8.26 -4.35
N ARG A 62 5.25 8.80 -5.31
CA ARG A 62 6.43 8.13 -5.88
C ARG A 62 7.61 8.42 -4.95
N TYR A 63 8.43 7.41 -4.69
CA TYR A 63 9.69 7.61 -3.97
C TYR A 63 10.64 8.47 -4.82
N ASP A 64 11.18 9.53 -4.23
CA ASP A 64 12.00 10.53 -4.92
C ASP A 64 13.44 10.06 -5.13
N ASP A 65 13.58 9.06 -6.00
CA ASP A 65 14.85 8.53 -6.46
C ASP A 65 14.72 8.12 -7.94
N PRO A 66 15.14 9.00 -8.88
CA PRO A 66 15.06 8.73 -10.30
C PRO A 66 15.91 7.53 -10.74
N GLU A 67 17.04 7.27 -10.09
CA GLU A 67 17.93 6.17 -10.45
C GLU A 67 17.37 4.82 -10.03
N LEU A 68 16.90 4.72 -8.78
CA LEU A 68 16.24 3.52 -8.26
C LEU A 68 14.96 3.23 -9.04
N GLN A 69 14.16 4.27 -9.35
CA GLN A 69 12.97 4.10 -10.17
C GLN A 69 13.30 3.52 -11.55
N ALA A 70 14.29 4.09 -12.26
CA ALA A 70 14.71 3.60 -13.57
C ALA A 70 15.27 2.18 -13.49
N TYR A 71 15.95 1.85 -12.38
CA TYR A 71 16.46 0.51 -12.10
C TYR A 71 15.33 -0.52 -11.97
N VAL A 72 14.35 -0.27 -11.09
CA VAL A 72 13.18 -1.16 -10.90
C VAL A 72 12.38 -1.31 -12.20
N GLU A 73 12.18 -0.22 -12.93
CA GLU A 73 11.49 -0.26 -14.23
C GLU A 73 12.22 -1.11 -15.27
N ARG A 74 13.56 -1.03 -15.33
CA ARG A 74 14.36 -1.86 -16.24
C ARG A 74 14.20 -3.34 -15.92
N VAL A 75 14.30 -3.72 -14.64
CA VAL A 75 14.14 -5.12 -14.20
C VAL A 75 12.72 -5.62 -14.51
N GLY A 76 11.70 -4.85 -14.13
CA GLY A 76 10.30 -5.20 -14.37
C GLY A 76 9.98 -5.36 -15.85
N MET A 77 10.41 -4.42 -16.69
CA MET A 77 10.19 -4.49 -18.14
C MET A 77 10.91 -5.68 -18.79
N ARG A 78 12.09 -6.09 -18.28
CA ARG A 78 12.79 -7.28 -18.76
C ARG A 78 11.96 -8.55 -18.50
N ILE A 79 11.40 -8.69 -17.30
CA ILE A 79 10.53 -9.81 -16.94
C ILE A 79 9.22 -9.78 -17.74
N ALA A 80 8.56 -8.62 -17.83
CA ALA A 80 7.27 -8.47 -18.51
C ALA A 80 7.32 -8.82 -20.00
N LYS A 81 8.44 -8.52 -20.67
CA LYS A 81 8.68 -8.89 -22.07
C LYS A 81 8.72 -10.41 -22.32
N GLY A 82 9.08 -11.20 -21.31
CA GLY A 82 9.07 -12.67 -21.37
C GLY A 82 7.72 -13.30 -21.03
N SER A 83 6.75 -12.49 -20.60
CA SER A 83 5.44 -12.99 -20.15
C SER A 83 4.49 -13.29 -21.31
N GLU A 84 3.33 -13.88 -21.02
CA GLU A 84 2.29 -14.13 -22.03
C GLU A 84 1.60 -12.86 -22.55
N ARG A 85 1.82 -11.71 -21.89
CA ARG A 85 1.16 -10.45 -22.23
C ARG A 85 2.18 -9.30 -22.39
N PRO A 86 3.20 -9.43 -23.26
CA PRO A 86 4.25 -8.42 -23.40
C PRO A 86 3.74 -7.09 -23.98
N GLU A 87 2.53 -7.09 -24.57
CA GLU A 87 1.91 -5.94 -25.22
C GLU A 87 1.08 -5.05 -24.28
N LEU A 88 0.93 -5.41 -23.01
CA LEU A 88 0.27 -4.53 -22.03
C LEU A 88 1.08 -3.25 -21.81
N PRO A 89 0.42 -2.13 -21.45
CA PRO A 89 1.09 -0.90 -21.06
C PRO A 89 1.70 -1.04 -19.64
N TRP A 90 2.70 -1.90 -19.53
CA TRP A 90 3.42 -2.15 -18.28
C TRP A 90 4.02 -0.87 -17.72
N SER A 91 3.87 -0.67 -16.43
CA SER A 91 4.56 0.40 -15.69
C SER A 91 4.95 -0.12 -14.33
N PHE A 92 6.13 0.26 -13.86
CA PHE A 92 6.67 -0.16 -12.57
C PHE A 92 6.97 1.08 -11.77
N THR A 93 6.42 1.23 -10.57
CA THR A 93 6.58 2.44 -9.76
C THR A 93 7.08 2.09 -8.37
N VAL A 94 8.14 2.76 -7.92
CA VAL A 94 8.57 2.70 -6.53
C VAL A 94 7.75 3.70 -5.72
N VAL A 95 7.03 3.20 -4.73
CA VAL A 95 6.19 4.04 -3.84
C VAL A 95 6.90 4.31 -2.53
N ASP A 96 6.69 5.51 -2.01
CA ASP A 96 7.29 5.97 -0.76
C ASP A 96 6.53 5.41 0.46
N ASP A 97 6.54 4.09 0.62
CA ASP A 97 5.87 3.38 1.71
C ASP A 97 6.85 2.44 2.44
N PRO A 98 6.86 2.44 3.78
CA PRO A 98 7.75 1.58 4.56
C PRO A 98 7.25 0.14 4.70
N ALA A 99 5.99 -0.16 4.36
CA ALA A 99 5.49 -1.54 4.38
C ALA A 99 6.32 -2.43 3.46
N VAL A 100 6.45 -3.72 3.76
CA VAL A 100 7.14 -4.68 2.90
C VAL A 100 6.12 -5.29 1.94
N ASN A 101 5.98 -4.69 0.76
CA ASN A 101 5.05 -5.21 -0.23
C ASN A 101 5.43 -4.85 -1.68
N ALA A 102 4.85 -5.60 -2.61
CA ALA A 102 4.69 -5.24 -4.00
C ALA A 102 3.26 -5.61 -4.41
N PHE A 103 2.70 -4.93 -5.40
CA PHE A 103 1.35 -5.26 -5.85
C PHE A 103 1.14 -4.90 -7.31
N ALA A 104 0.35 -5.74 -7.97
CA ALA A 104 -0.12 -5.56 -9.32
C ALA A 104 -1.55 -5.02 -9.38
N LEU A 105 -1.76 -3.98 -10.20
CA LEU A 105 -3.08 -3.57 -10.64
C LEU A 105 -3.43 -4.22 -12.00
N PRO A 106 -4.72 -4.41 -12.31
CA PRO A 106 -5.14 -4.94 -13.60
C PRO A 106 -4.52 -4.16 -14.78
N GLY A 107 -4.16 -4.84 -15.86
CA GLY A 107 -3.76 -4.16 -17.10
C GLY A 107 -2.33 -3.61 -17.17
N GLY A 108 -1.45 -3.92 -16.21
CA GLY A 108 0.00 -3.67 -16.33
C GLY A 108 0.69 -2.77 -15.30
N PRO A 109 0.01 -1.92 -14.49
CA PRO A 109 0.70 -1.19 -13.43
C PRO A 109 1.13 -2.12 -12.29
N VAL A 110 2.41 -2.07 -11.94
CA VAL A 110 3.02 -2.79 -10.81
C VAL A 110 3.71 -1.77 -9.91
N PHE A 111 3.54 -1.93 -8.60
CA PHE A 111 4.13 -1.05 -7.60
C PHE A 111 5.00 -1.86 -6.65
N VAL A 112 6.11 -1.28 -6.23
CA VAL A 112 7.03 -1.86 -5.26
C VAL A 112 7.26 -0.82 -4.17
N THR A 113 7.10 -1.20 -2.92
CA THR A 113 7.36 -0.28 -1.81
C THR A 113 8.86 -0.12 -1.60
N ARG A 114 9.32 1.06 -1.18
CA ARG A 114 10.71 1.22 -0.72
C ARG A 114 11.04 0.29 0.44
N GLY A 115 10.06 0.00 1.31
CA GLY A 115 10.20 -0.96 2.40
C GLY A 115 10.65 -2.33 1.91
N LEU A 116 10.01 -2.90 0.89
CA LEU A 116 10.41 -4.19 0.32
C LEU A 116 11.83 -4.15 -0.24
N LEU A 117 12.17 -3.09 -1.00
CA LEU A 117 13.51 -2.94 -1.59
C LEU A 117 14.61 -2.94 -0.52
N THR A 118 14.36 -2.41 0.67
CA THR A 118 15.36 -2.44 1.74
C THR A 118 15.68 -3.85 2.25
N TYR A 119 14.78 -4.83 2.10
CA TYR A 119 14.97 -6.19 2.59
C TYR A 119 15.56 -7.14 1.55
N LEU A 120 15.32 -6.93 0.26
CA LEU A 120 15.90 -7.77 -0.78
C LEU A 120 17.43 -7.62 -0.81
N THR A 121 18.12 -8.66 -1.25
CA THR A 121 19.58 -8.71 -1.23
C THR A 121 20.21 -8.93 -2.61
N SER A 122 19.41 -8.96 -3.68
CA SER A 122 19.91 -9.10 -5.06
C SER A 122 18.90 -8.67 -6.13
N GLU A 123 19.36 -8.41 -7.35
CA GLU A 123 18.48 -8.10 -8.50
C GLU A 123 17.58 -9.29 -8.83
N ALA A 124 18.10 -10.51 -8.70
CA ALA A 124 17.32 -11.72 -8.91
C ALA A 124 16.21 -11.92 -7.86
N GLU A 125 16.38 -11.46 -6.61
CA GLU A 125 15.28 -11.40 -5.65
C GLU A 125 14.21 -10.39 -6.06
N LEU A 126 14.60 -9.20 -6.54
CA LEU A 126 13.65 -8.23 -7.10
C LEU A 126 12.93 -8.80 -8.33
N ALA A 127 13.64 -9.50 -9.21
CA ALA A 127 13.06 -10.18 -10.36
C ALA A 127 12.07 -11.29 -9.95
N ALA A 128 12.31 -11.99 -8.84
CA ALA A 128 11.38 -12.98 -8.31
C ALA A 128 10.05 -12.34 -7.86
N VAL A 129 10.13 -11.24 -7.10
CA VAL A 129 8.94 -10.46 -6.68
C VAL A 129 8.19 -9.94 -7.90
N LEU A 130 8.88 -9.24 -8.81
CA LEU A 130 8.24 -8.67 -9.99
C LEU A 130 7.67 -9.75 -10.91
N GLY A 131 8.34 -10.90 -11.05
CA GLY A 131 7.85 -12.04 -11.79
C GLY A 131 6.57 -12.63 -11.22
N HIS A 132 6.44 -12.68 -9.89
CA HIS A 132 5.22 -13.09 -9.21
C HIS A 132 4.07 -12.11 -9.50
N GLU A 133 4.29 -10.79 -9.35
CA GLU A 133 3.29 -9.76 -9.66
C GLU A 133 2.84 -9.78 -11.13
N ILE A 134 3.80 -9.93 -12.06
CA ILE A 134 3.52 -10.09 -13.49
C ILE A 134 2.70 -11.36 -13.72
N GLY A 135 3.01 -12.44 -12.98
CA GLY A 135 2.23 -13.69 -12.94
C GLY A 135 0.74 -13.45 -12.69
N HIS A 136 0.39 -12.67 -11.66
CA HIS A 136 -1.00 -12.31 -11.35
C HIS A 136 -1.70 -11.58 -12.50
N ILE A 137 -1.01 -10.64 -13.17
CA ILE A 137 -1.58 -9.90 -14.30
C ILE A 137 -1.71 -10.79 -15.54
N THR A 138 -0.73 -11.63 -15.82
CA THR A 138 -0.79 -12.57 -16.95
C THR A 138 -1.90 -13.59 -16.81
N ALA A 139 -2.08 -14.12 -15.61
CA ALA A 139 -3.15 -15.04 -15.26
C ALA A 139 -4.50 -14.33 -15.02
N ARG A 140 -4.51 -12.99 -15.01
CA ARG A 140 -5.70 -12.15 -14.81
C ARG A 140 -6.42 -12.43 -13.48
N HIS A 141 -5.69 -12.76 -12.41
CA HIS A 141 -6.27 -13.09 -11.09
C HIS A 141 -7.13 -11.93 -10.54
N SER A 142 -6.69 -10.68 -10.67
CA SER A 142 -7.47 -9.52 -10.20
C SER A 142 -8.78 -9.35 -10.98
N VAL A 143 -8.80 -9.67 -12.29
CA VAL A 143 -10.02 -9.66 -13.11
C VAL A 143 -10.98 -10.76 -12.68
N GLU A 144 -10.47 -11.93 -12.35
CA GLU A 144 -11.28 -13.04 -11.84
C GLU A 144 -11.93 -12.66 -10.51
N GLN A 145 -11.17 -12.10 -9.56
CA GLN A 145 -11.70 -11.64 -8.27
C GLN A 145 -12.75 -10.54 -8.45
N LEU A 146 -12.51 -9.57 -9.34
CA LEU A 146 -13.48 -8.53 -9.68
C LEU A 146 -14.76 -9.11 -10.29
N SER A 147 -14.63 -10.10 -11.18
CA SER A 147 -15.77 -10.76 -11.81
C SER A 147 -16.60 -11.54 -10.78
N LYS A 148 -15.94 -12.23 -9.83
CA LYS A 148 -16.59 -12.90 -8.70
C LYS A 148 -17.34 -11.91 -7.81
N ALA A 149 -16.72 -10.77 -7.48
CA ALA A 149 -17.35 -9.72 -6.67
C ALA A 149 -18.60 -9.13 -7.36
N GLN A 150 -18.52 -8.85 -8.67
CA GLN A 150 -19.65 -8.34 -9.45
C GLN A 150 -20.82 -9.36 -9.48
N LEU A 151 -20.53 -10.65 -9.68
CA LEU A 151 -21.57 -11.68 -9.64
C LEU A 151 -22.21 -11.83 -8.27
N ALA A 152 -21.43 -11.74 -7.18
CA ALA A 152 -21.97 -11.81 -5.83
C ALA A 152 -22.97 -10.68 -5.54
N GLN A 153 -22.67 -9.45 -6.01
CA GLN A 153 -23.56 -8.30 -5.89
C GLN A 153 -24.89 -8.51 -6.66
N VAL A 154 -24.83 -9.08 -7.87
CA VAL A 154 -26.02 -9.31 -8.71
C VAL A 154 -26.85 -10.51 -8.22
N GLY A 155 -26.20 -11.56 -7.70
CA GLY A 155 -26.84 -12.85 -7.41
C GLY A 155 -27.48 -12.97 -6.03
N LEU A 156 -27.02 -12.21 -5.02
CA LEU A 156 -27.44 -12.41 -3.63
C LEU A 156 -28.01 -11.16 -2.96
N GLY A 157 -27.93 -9.97 -3.59
CA GLY A 157 -28.24 -8.70 -2.91
C GLY A 157 -27.34 -8.41 -1.70
N VAL A 158 -26.26 -9.20 -1.55
CA VAL A 158 -25.26 -9.07 -0.48
C VAL A 158 -24.21 -8.09 -0.99
N GLY A 159 -24.17 -6.91 -0.37
CA GLY A 159 -23.04 -5.99 -0.52
C GLY A 159 -21.74 -6.69 -0.13
N MET A 160 -20.63 -6.34 -0.77
CA MET A 160 -19.33 -6.97 -0.52
C MET A 160 -19.07 -7.15 0.98
N VAL A 161 -18.65 -8.34 1.41
CA VAL A 161 -18.15 -8.54 2.79
C VAL A 161 -16.83 -7.78 2.87
N VAL A 162 -16.91 -6.50 3.23
CA VAL A 162 -15.76 -5.63 3.38
C VAL A 162 -14.97 -6.09 4.61
N SER A 163 -13.69 -6.43 4.44
CA SER A 163 -12.83 -6.77 5.57
C SER A 163 -12.75 -5.59 6.56
N GLU A 164 -12.40 -5.85 7.82
CA GLU A 164 -12.25 -4.77 8.80
C GLU A 164 -11.17 -3.75 8.40
N ASP A 165 -10.11 -4.20 7.72
CA ASP A 165 -9.08 -3.33 7.17
C ASP A 165 -9.63 -2.46 6.03
N VAL A 166 -10.42 -3.03 5.11
CA VAL A 166 -11.06 -2.23 4.04
C VAL A 166 -12.12 -1.29 4.62
N ARG A 167 -12.76 -1.61 5.76
CA ARG A 167 -13.63 -0.63 6.45
C ARG A 167 -12.82 0.49 7.12
N ARG A 168 -11.66 0.15 7.69
CA ARG A 168 -10.74 1.11 8.33
C ARG A 168 -10.08 2.07 7.33
N TYR A 169 -9.72 1.59 6.13
CA TYR A 169 -9.12 2.40 5.07
C TYR A 169 -10.13 2.92 4.03
N GLY A 170 -11.28 2.26 3.87
CA GLY A 170 -12.23 2.48 2.78
C GLY A 170 -13.12 3.71 2.92
N GLN A 171 -13.21 4.34 4.10
CA GLN A 171 -13.89 5.64 4.23
C GLN A 171 -13.08 6.79 3.58
N VAL A 172 -11.78 6.58 3.34
CA VAL A 172 -10.85 7.59 2.79
C VAL A 172 -10.32 7.18 1.41
N ALA A 173 -10.31 5.88 1.10
CA ALA A 173 -9.69 5.33 -0.09
C ALA A 173 -10.69 5.23 -1.28
N GLY A 174 -10.36 5.85 -2.40
CA GLY A 174 -11.15 5.75 -3.64
C GLY A 174 -11.29 4.30 -4.14
N ALA A 175 -12.30 4.01 -4.97
CA ALA A 175 -12.60 2.65 -5.45
C ALA A 175 -11.40 1.88 -6.05
N GLY A 176 -10.41 2.58 -6.62
CA GLY A 176 -9.18 1.97 -7.13
C GLY A 176 -8.21 1.49 -6.04
N MET A 177 -8.21 2.12 -4.87
CA MET A 177 -7.41 1.68 -3.72
C MET A 177 -7.95 0.40 -3.09
N GLN A 178 -9.25 0.12 -3.25
CA GLN A 178 -9.84 -1.16 -2.79
C GLN A 178 -9.23 -2.36 -3.53
N LEU A 179 -8.69 -2.16 -4.75
CA LEU A 179 -8.01 -3.21 -5.50
C LEU A 179 -6.75 -3.73 -4.79
N LEU A 180 -6.12 -2.91 -3.95
CA LEU A 180 -4.94 -3.29 -3.17
C LEU A 180 -5.26 -4.28 -2.05
N PHE A 181 -6.53 -4.44 -1.72
CA PHE A 181 -6.99 -5.34 -0.66
C PHE A 181 -7.66 -6.60 -1.22
N LEU A 182 -7.59 -6.80 -2.54
CA LEU A 182 -7.98 -8.07 -3.14
C LEU A 182 -7.09 -9.17 -2.56
N LYS A 183 -7.72 -10.28 -2.18
CA LYS A 183 -7.04 -11.47 -1.68
C LYS A 183 -7.06 -12.54 -2.76
N PHE A 184 -5.90 -13.11 -3.01
CA PHE A 184 -5.76 -14.19 -3.97
C PHE A 184 -5.92 -15.56 -3.30
N GLY A 185 -6.48 -16.51 -4.05
CA GLY A 185 -6.63 -17.89 -3.59
C GLY A 185 -5.28 -18.61 -3.56
N ARG A 186 -5.20 -19.73 -2.85
CA ARG A 186 -3.99 -20.56 -2.81
C ARG A 186 -3.56 -21.07 -4.20
N ASP A 187 -4.51 -21.30 -5.10
CA ASP A 187 -4.23 -21.69 -6.49
C ASP A 187 -3.64 -20.53 -7.29
N ASP A 188 -4.21 -19.33 -7.16
CA ASP A 188 -3.70 -18.09 -7.77
C ASP A 188 -2.23 -17.87 -7.37
N GLU A 189 -1.91 -17.98 -6.08
CA GLU A 189 -0.54 -17.82 -5.56
C GLU A 189 0.42 -18.87 -6.12
N ARG A 190 0.03 -20.15 -6.14
CA ARG A 190 0.85 -21.24 -6.71
C ARG A 190 1.12 -21.04 -8.20
N GLN A 191 0.12 -20.51 -8.92
CA GLN A 191 0.23 -20.21 -10.33
C GLN A 191 1.16 -19.02 -10.57
N ALA A 192 0.99 -17.92 -9.83
CA ALA A 192 1.86 -16.76 -9.91
C ALA A 192 3.32 -17.14 -9.58
N ASP A 193 3.55 -18.00 -8.59
CA ASP A 193 4.88 -18.55 -8.28
C ASP A 193 5.46 -19.37 -9.43
N ALA A 194 4.64 -20.18 -10.11
CA ALA A 194 5.10 -20.98 -11.24
C ALA A 194 5.48 -20.11 -12.44
N LEU A 195 4.67 -19.09 -12.72
CA LEU A 195 4.91 -18.13 -13.79
C LEU A 195 6.14 -17.28 -13.49
N GLY A 196 6.23 -16.67 -12.30
CA GLY A 196 7.38 -15.88 -11.88
C GLY A 196 8.68 -16.66 -11.95
N PHE A 197 8.68 -17.91 -11.45
CA PHE A 197 9.83 -18.80 -11.54
C PHE A 197 10.26 -19.05 -12.99
N ARG A 198 9.30 -19.30 -13.89
CA ARG A 198 9.59 -19.50 -15.31
C ARG A 198 10.15 -18.23 -15.96
N TYR A 199 9.56 -17.07 -15.68
CA TYR A 199 10.07 -15.81 -16.24
C TYR A 199 11.49 -15.51 -15.79
N MET A 200 11.86 -15.82 -14.54
CA MET A 200 13.23 -15.71 -14.07
C MET A 200 14.18 -16.57 -14.90
N VAL A 201 13.84 -17.84 -15.11
CA VAL A 201 14.65 -18.79 -15.91
C VAL A 201 14.81 -18.30 -17.35
N GLU A 202 13.72 -17.89 -17.99
CA GLU A 202 13.70 -17.37 -19.36
C GLU A 202 14.57 -16.11 -19.50
N GLN A 203 14.57 -15.23 -18.48
CA GLN A 203 15.37 -14.01 -18.44
C GLN A 203 16.77 -14.21 -17.84
N ARG A 204 17.18 -15.46 -17.56
CA ARG A 204 18.50 -15.84 -17.01
C ARG A 204 18.79 -15.38 -15.58
N TYR A 205 17.79 -14.97 -14.81
CA TYR A 205 17.96 -14.79 -13.36
C TYR A 205 17.98 -16.13 -12.64
N ASP A 206 18.74 -16.20 -11.55
CA ASP A 206 18.82 -17.39 -10.71
C ASP A 206 17.50 -17.60 -9.92
N PRO A 207 16.68 -18.60 -10.26
CA PRO A 207 15.38 -18.81 -9.63
C PRO A 207 15.50 -19.36 -8.19
N ARG A 208 16.70 -19.74 -7.73
CA ARG A 208 16.93 -20.09 -6.32
C ARG A 208 16.66 -18.90 -5.40
N GLN A 209 16.78 -17.67 -5.92
CA GLN A 209 16.53 -16.44 -5.16
C GLN A 209 15.06 -16.27 -4.78
N MET A 210 14.11 -16.88 -5.50
CA MET A 210 12.70 -16.87 -5.10
C MET A 210 12.47 -17.50 -3.71
N ALA A 211 13.20 -18.58 -3.38
CA ALA A 211 13.14 -19.17 -2.05
C ALA A 211 13.72 -18.25 -0.96
N ALA A 212 14.71 -17.41 -1.31
CA ALA A 212 15.28 -16.42 -0.40
C ALA A 212 14.28 -15.28 -0.12
N VAL A 213 13.55 -14.84 -1.14
CA VAL A 213 12.45 -13.87 -0.98
C VAL A 213 11.41 -14.39 0.01
N PHE A 214 10.90 -15.62 -0.16
CA PHE A 214 9.89 -16.16 0.76
C PHE A 214 10.38 -16.25 2.20
N ARG A 215 11.61 -16.70 2.44
CA ARG A 215 12.20 -16.69 3.79
C ARG A 215 12.32 -15.29 4.37
N THR A 216 12.66 -14.31 3.53
CA THR A 216 12.75 -12.91 3.96
C THR A 216 11.37 -12.37 4.34
N LEU A 217 10.35 -12.65 3.52
CA LEU A 217 8.98 -12.25 3.81
C LEU A 217 8.44 -12.93 5.06
N GLU A 218 8.67 -14.24 5.25
CA GLU A 218 8.34 -14.98 6.48
C GLU A 218 9.00 -14.33 7.72
N ALA A 219 10.27 -13.92 7.62
CA ALA A 219 10.99 -13.29 8.72
C ALA A 219 10.50 -11.89 9.06
N VAL A 220 9.97 -11.14 8.08
CA VAL A 220 9.55 -9.74 8.27
C VAL A 220 8.05 -9.60 8.57
N SER A 221 7.21 -10.52 8.09
CA SER A 221 5.74 -10.44 8.22
C SER A 221 5.24 -10.40 9.68
N ALA A 222 6.03 -10.92 10.63
CA ALA A 222 5.70 -10.85 12.06
C ALA A 222 5.92 -9.46 12.70
N ARG A 223 6.55 -8.53 11.97
CA ARG A 223 6.89 -7.18 12.43
C ARG A 223 6.11 -6.08 11.72
N GLU A 224 5.25 -6.45 10.77
CA GLU A 224 4.51 -5.46 9.99
C GLU A 224 3.45 -4.77 10.86
N GLY A 225 3.46 -3.44 10.83
CA GLY A 225 2.44 -2.59 11.43
C GLY A 225 2.27 -1.30 10.61
N GLY A 226 1.04 -0.76 10.59
CA GLY A 226 0.79 0.67 10.41
C GLY A 226 0.97 1.37 9.04
N GLY A 227 1.27 0.70 7.93
CA GLY A 227 1.44 1.34 6.59
C GLY A 227 0.16 1.57 5.77
N ARG A 228 0.24 2.29 4.62
CA ARG A 228 -0.91 2.48 3.69
C ARG A 228 -1.15 1.26 2.81
N VAL A 229 -0.08 0.56 2.47
CA VAL A 229 -0.15 -0.69 1.72
C VAL A 229 -0.35 -1.82 2.73
N PRO A 230 -1.26 -2.77 2.50
CA PRO A 230 -1.28 -4.01 3.29
C PRO A 230 0.11 -4.67 3.27
N GLY A 231 0.48 -5.36 4.33
CA GLY A 231 1.67 -6.21 4.29
C GLY A 231 1.51 -7.35 3.27
N TRP A 232 2.64 -7.92 2.82
CA TRP A 232 2.66 -8.97 1.79
C TRP A 232 1.68 -10.12 2.08
N LEU A 233 1.66 -10.66 3.31
CA LEU A 233 0.79 -11.80 3.66
C LEU A 233 -0.71 -11.47 3.71
N SER A 234 -1.07 -10.18 3.71
CA SER A 234 -2.48 -9.77 3.67
C SER A 234 -3.06 -9.92 2.27
N THR A 235 -2.28 -9.60 1.24
CA THR A 235 -2.68 -9.67 -0.19
C THR A 235 -2.28 -10.99 -0.85
N HIS A 236 -1.18 -11.60 -0.39
CA HIS A 236 -0.63 -12.88 -0.83
C HIS A 236 -0.63 -13.90 0.30
N PRO A 237 -1.79 -14.46 0.71
CA PRO A 237 -1.85 -15.44 1.78
C PRO A 237 -0.94 -16.63 1.47
N ASP A 238 -0.08 -16.99 2.43
CA ASP A 238 0.82 -18.13 2.24
C ASP A 238 0.02 -19.44 2.07
N PRO A 239 0.11 -20.13 0.92
CA PRO A 239 -0.46 -21.46 0.74
C PRO A 239 0.26 -22.53 1.57
N GLY A 240 1.36 -22.20 2.24
CA GLY A 240 2.26 -23.09 2.99
C GLY A 240 3.45 -23.54 2.13
N ASP A 241 4.62 -23.65 2.77
CA ASP A 241 5.85 -24.23 2.20
C ASP A 241 6.31 -23.59 0.87
N ARG A 242 6.04 -22.31 0.63
CA ARG A 242 6.46 -21.60 -0.61
C ARG A 242 7.97 -21.62 -0.78
N ALA A 243 8.71 -21.31 0.28
CA ALA A 243 10.18 -21.33 0.26
C ALA A 243 10.73 -22.72 -0.11
N GLU A 244 10.18 -23.78 0.48
CA GLU A 244 10.58 -25.16 0.19
C GLU A 244 10.17 -25.57 -1.24
N THR A 245 8.98 -25.20 -1.67
CA THR A 245 8.48 -25.47 -3.02
C THR A 245 9.33 -24.80 -4.09
N ALA A 246 9.69 -23.53 -3.90
CA ALA A 246 10.59 -22.79 -4.78
C ALA A 246 11.98 -23.45 -4.84
N ALA A 247 12.52 -23.88 -3.70
CA ALA A 247 13.80 -24.60 -3.64
C ALA A 247 13.73 -25.95 -4.38
N LYS A 248 12.67 -26.74 -4.18
CA LYS A 248 12.45 -28.01 -4.89
C LYS A 248 12.30 -27.81 -6.40
N ARG A 249 11.65 -26.74 -6.86
CA ARG A 249 11.57 -26.38 -8.28
C ARG A 249 12.94 -26.02 -8.83
N ALA A 250 13.70 -25.19 -8.13
CA ALA A 250 15.04 -24.77 -8.53
C ALA A 250 16.01 -25.97 -8.67
N ALA A 251 15.92 -26.95 -7.76
CA ALA A 251 16.75 -28.15 -7.80
C ALA A 251 16.52 -29.06 -9.03
N LYS A 252 15.41 -28.89 -9.75
CA LYS A 252 15.08 -29.65 -10.97
C LYS A 252 15.57 -29.00 -12.25
N ILE A 253 16.06 -27.76 -12.17
CA ILE A 253 16.62 -27.08 -13.33
C ILE A 253 18.04 -27.59 -13.54
N GLU A 254 18.31 -28.15 -14.72
CA GLU A 254 19.67 -28.28 -15.23
C GLU A 254 20.16 -26.87 -15.61
N ALA A 255 20.62 -26.11 -14.61
CA ALA A 255 21.01 -24.72 -14.83
C ALA A 255 22.40 -24.65 -15.49
N PRO A 256 22.58 -23.87 -16.56
CA PRO A 256 23.93 -23.49 -16.99
C PRO A 256 24.58 -22.65 -15.89
N ASP A 257 25.88 -22.84 -15.64
CA ASP A 257 26.70 -22.25 -14.55
C ASP A 257 26.75 -20.70 -14.48
N ARG A 258 25.84 -19.96 -15.17
CA ARG A 258 25.89 -18.51 -15.37
C ARG A 258 24.52 -17.81 -15.24
N MET A 259 23.65 -18.23 -14.34
CA MET A 259 22.44 -17.44 -14.03
C MET A 259 22.79 -16.20 -13.20
N GLU A 260 22.16 -15.08 -13.51
CA GLU A 260 22.39 -13.76 -12.92
C GLU A 260 21.77 -13.67 -11.51
N VAL A 261 22.54 -13.11 -10.57
CA VAL A 261 22.08 -12.75 -9.21
C VAL A 261 22.20 -11.25 -8.99
N ASP A 262 23.34 -10.66 -9.38
CA ASP A 262 23.65 -9.23 -9.34
C ASP A 262 23.46 -8.56 -7.97
N ARG A 263 23.94 -9.23 -6.92
CA ARG A 263 23.92 -8.75 -5.53
C ARG A 263 24.56 -7.37 -5.36
N ASP A 264 25.81 -7.21 -5.77
CA ASP A 264 26.56 -5.97 -5.50
C ASP A 264 25.97 -4.76 -6.22
N GLN A 265 25.49 -4.93 -7.46
CA GLN A 265 24.81 -3.87 -8.20
C GLN A 265 23.48 -3.49 -7.54
N TYR A 266 22.70 -4.47 -7.10
CA TYR A 266 21.46 -4.23 -6.38
C TYR A 266 21.71 -3.46 -5.08
N LEU A 267 22.67 -3.91 -4.27
CA LEU A 267 22.99 -3.26 -3.00
C LEU A 267 23.44 -1.81 -3.20
N ALA A 268 24.23 -1.51 -4.23
CA ALA A 268 24.58 -0.13 -4.58
C ALA A 268 23.36 0.73 -4.97
N LYS A 269 22.26 0.13 -5.45
CA LYS A 269 21.02 0.84 -5.80
C LYS A 269 20.07 1.07 -4.64
N VAL A 270 20.24 0.33 -3.54
CA VAL A 270 19.44 0.52 -2.32
C VAL A 270 20.21 1.22 -1.20
N ASP A 271 21.46 1.62 -1.46
CA ASP A 271 22.22 2.49 -0.57
C ASP A 271 21.53 3.86 -0.44
N ASP A 272 21.57 4.44 0.75
CA ASP A 272 20.86 5.67 1.15
C ASP A 272 19.32 5.61 1.11
N VAL A 273 18.70 4.48 0.72
CA VAL A 273 17.23 4.36 0.74
C VAL A 273 16.69 4.53 2.15
N VAL A 274 15.62 5.33 2.30
CA VAL A 274 14.95 5.54 3.59
C VAL A 274 14.40 4.22 4.14
N PHE A 275 14.79 3.89 5.36
CA PHE A 275 14.36 2.70 6.09
C PHE A 275 13.30 3.06 7.13
N GLY A 276 12.19 2.30 7.16
CA GLY A 276 11.08 2.55 8.09
C GLY A 276 10.33 3.85 7.80
N GLU A 277 9.55 4.35 8.76
CA GLU A 277 8.80 5.60 8.62
C GLU A 277 9.72 6.81 8.31
N ASP A 278 9.27 7.72 7.44
CA ASP A 278 9.96 8.99 7.22
C ASP A 278 9.37 10.06 8.18
N PRO A 279 10.04 10.39 9.29
CA PRO A 279 9.51 11.33 10.28
C PRO A 279 9.32 12.74 9.70
N ARG A 280 9.93 13.07 8.55
CA ARG A 280 9.73 14.36 7.89
C ARG A 280 8.30 14.54 7.37
N GLN A 281 7.60 13.42 7.11
CA GLN A 281 6.22 13.35 6.62
C GLN A 281 5.19 13.18 7.75
N GLY A 282 5.60 13.30 9.01
CA GLY A 282 4.70 13.12 10.15
C GLY A 282 5.18 12.03 11.09
N TYR A 283 5.10 12.28 12.40
CA TYR A 283 5.27 11.26 13.42
C TYR A 283 4.60 11.68 14.73
N LEU A 284 4.34 10.72 15.60
CA LEU A 284 3.83 10.96 16.95
C LEU A 284 4.97 11.05 17.95
N LYS A 285 4.96 12.11 18.76
CA LYS A 285 5.77 12.27 19.97
C LYS A 285 4.81 12.35 21.15
N GLY A 286 4.59 11.22 21.82
CA GLY A 286 3.48 11.07 22.77
C GLY A 286 2.15 11.25 22.04
N SER A 287 1.29 12.16 22.50
CA SER A 287 0.03 12.50 21.81
C SER A 287 0.16 13.65 20.81
N THR A 288 1.35 14.23 20.63
CA THR A 288 1.56 15.32 19.68
C THR A 288 2.01 14.76 18.34
N PHE A 289 1.21 14.98 17.31
CA PHE A 289 1.60 14.77 15.93
C PHE A 289 2.43 15.95 15.45
N VAL A 290 3.56 15.66 14.83
CA VAL A 290 4.50 16.66 14.30
C VAL A 290 4.73 16.37 12.83
N HIS A 291 4.56 17.36 11.96
CA HIS A 291 4.87 17.27 10.53
C HIS A 291 5.96 18.28 10.15
N PRO A 292 7.24 17.86 10.15
CA PRO A 292 8.38 18.76 9.91
C PRO A 292 8.35 19.50 8.57
N GLN A 293 8.05 18.81 7.47
CA GLN A 293 8.05 19.43 6.13
C GLN A 293 6.95 20.49 5.94
N LEU A 294 5.73 20.20 6.40
CA LEU A 294 4.63 21.17 6.34
C LEU A 294 4.67 22.20 7.48
N GLY A 295 5.55 21.98 8.47
CA GLY A 295 5.87 22.93 9.52
C GLY A 295 4.79 23.08 10.59
N PHE A 296 3.91 22.09 10.79
CA PHE A 296 2.86 22.12 11.80
C PHE A 296 2.94 20.99 12.83
N GLN A 297 2.26 21.19 13.95
CA GLN A 297 1.99 20.17 14.96
C GLN A 297 0.52 20.25 15.41
N LEU A 298 0.01 19.13 15.91
CA LEU A 298 -1.35 18.97 16.43
C LEU A 298 -1.33 17.99 17.61
N THR A 299 -2.03 18.30 18.70
CA THR A 299 -2.13 17.40 19.85
C THR A 299 -3.42 16.58 19.77
N LEU A 300 -3.27 15.26 19.66
CA LEU A 300 -4.36 14.30 19.75
C LEU A 300 -4.81 14.12 21.21
N PRO A 301 -6.07 13.74 21.45
CA PRO A 301 -6.52 13.44 22.80
C PRO A 301 -5.80 12.20 23.36
N GLN A 302 -5.63 12.16 24.68
CA GLN A 302 -4.92 11.05 25.33
C GLN A 302 -5.63 9.70 25.09
N GLY A 303 -4.83 8.66 24.87
CA GLY A 303 -5.30 7.29 24.65
C GLY A 303 -5.90 7.02 23.27
N TRP A 304 -6.07 8.03 22.43
CA TRP A 304 -6.51 7.84 21.05
C TRP A 304 -5.47 7.06 20.26
N LYS A 305 -5.94 6.12 19.46
CA LYS A 305 -5.07 5.35 18.55
C LYS A 305 -5.01 6.10 17.23
N ALA A 306 -3.81 6.40 16.79
CA ALA A 306 -3.58 7.12 15.55
C ALA A 306 -2.78 6.28 14.56
N GLN A 307 -3.08 6.54 13.29
CA GLN A 307 -2.36 6.02 12.16
C GLN A 307 -1.94 7.21 11.30
N ASN A 308 -0.63 7.33 11.09
CA ASN A 308 -0.07 8.32 10.20
C ASN A 308 0.18 7.70 8.82
N THR A 309 -0.14 8.45 7.78
CA THR A 309 0.17 8.12 6.39
C THR A 309 0.54 9.41 5.66
N ALA A 310 1.21 9.34 4.51
CA ALA A 310 1.56 10.56 3.78
C ALA A 310 0.33 11.38 3.29
N ALA A 311 -0.83 10.73 3.13
CA ALA A 311 -2.06 11.37 2.67
C ALA A 311 -2.97 11.85 3.82
N ALA A 312 -2.90 11.18 4.98
CA ALA A 312 -3.78 11.45 6.09
C ALA A 312 -3.20 11.02 7.44
N LEU A 313 -3.54 11.78 8.49
CA LEU A 313 -3.50 11.31 9.87
C LEU A 313 -4.93 10.96 10.28
N VAL A 314 -5.16 9.72 10.70
CA VAL A 314 -6.44 9.26 11.25
C VAL A 314 -6.24 8.90 12.72
N ALA A 315 -7.11 9.37 13.60
CA ALA A 315 -7.10 9.01 15.01
C ALA A 315 -8.51 8.62 15.47
N VAL A 316 -8.63 7.60 16.30
CA VAL A 316 -9.92 7.11 16.83
C VAL A 316 -9.92 7.04 18.34
N SER A 317 -11.07 7.33 18.93
CA SER A 317 -11.26 7.24 20.38
C SER A 317 -11.08 5.79 20.87
N PRO A 318 -10.68 5.56 22.13
CA PRO A 318 -10.59 4.21 22.69
C PRO A 318 -11.89 3.42 22.59
N GLN A 319 -13.04 4.11 22.67
CA GLN A 319 -14.38 3.55 22.57
C GLN A 319 -14.86 3.39 21.11
N GLN A 320 -14.06 3.83 20.13
CA GLN A 320 -14.40 3.82 18.70
C GLN A 320 -15.68 4.58 18.36
N ASP A 321 -16.05 5.57 19.17
CA ASP A 321 -17.25 6.40 19.04
C ASP A 321 -16.94 7.86 18.64
N ALA A 322 -15.69 8.19 18.37
CA ALA A 322 -15.26 9.45 17.76
C ALA A 322 -13.99 9.26 16.95
N ALA A 323 -13.82 10.08 15.92
CA ALA A 323 -12.66 10.03 15.04
C ALA A 323 -12.21 11.44 14.63
N LEU A 324 -10.92 11.54 14.31
CA LEU A 324 -10.26 12.69 13.70
C LEU A 324 -9.60 12.22 12.41
N GLN A 325 -9.73 13.04 11.37
CA GLN A 325 -9.02 12.88 10.13
C GLN A 325 -8.41 14.21 9.71
N LEU A 326 -7.09 14.23 9.53
CA LEU A 326 -6.35 15.33 8.92
C LEU A 326 -5.88 14.90 7.53
N THR A 327 -6.21 15.68 6.50
CA THR A 327 -5.84 15.45 5.09
C THR A 327 -5.41 16.74 4.39
N GLY A 328 -4.82 16.64 3.20
CA GLY A 328 -4.63 17.79 2.32
C GLY A 328 -5.93 18.24 1.64
N ALA A 329 -6.16 19.55 1.56
CA ALA A 329 -7.29 20.18 0.86
C ALA A 329 -6.86 20.94 -0.41
N GLY A 330 -5.59 20.80 -0.82
CA GLY A 330 -5.01 21.53 -1.94
C GLY A 330 -4.81 23.02 -1.65
N LYS A 331 -4.81 23.85 -2.70
CA LYS A 331 -4.41 25.27 -2.63
C LYS A 331 -5.56 26.26 -2.40
N ALA A 332 -6.79 25.79 -2.20
CA ALA A 332 -7.92 26.68 -1.90
C ALA A 332 -7.68 27.39 -0.56
N SER A 333 -8.10 28.64 -0.41
CA SER A 333 -8.07 29.29 0.90
C SER A 333 -8.95 28.54 1.90
N PRO A 334 -8.70 28.66 3.22
CA PRO A 334 -9.54 28.00 4.23
C PRO A 334 -11.04 28.24 4.07
N GLU A 335 -11.46 29.47 3.81
CA GLU A 335 -12.89 29.81 3.62
C GLU A 335 -13.46 29.25 2.31
N GLU A 336 -12.70 29.26 1.20
CA GLU A 336 -13.13 28.60 -0.04
C GLU A 336 -13.27 27.08 0.14
N ALA A 337 -12.38 26.47 0.92
CA ALA A 337 -12.41 25.04 1.21
C ALA A 337 -13.63 24.68 2.08
N VAL A 338 -13.98 25.51 3.07
CA VAL A 338 -15.24 25.41 3.82
C VAL A 338 -16.45 25.45 2.88
N GLN A 339 -16.51 26.42 1.97
CA GLN A 339 -17.62 26.53 1.01
C GLN A 339 -17.75 25.28 0.13
N LYS A 340 -16.62 24.75 -0.35
CA LYS A 340 -16.59 23.52 -1.16
C LYS A 340 -17.04 22.29 -0.36
N PHE A 341 -16.69 22.20 0.92
CA PHE A 341 -17.11 21.10 1.79
C PHE A 341 -18.63 21.06 1.93
N PHE A 342 -19.28 22.20 2.20
CA PHE A 342 -20.73 22.28 2.35
C PHE A 342 -21.51 22.27 1.03
N ALA A 343 -20.84 22.36 -0.12
CA ALA A 343 -21.47 22.15 -1.42
C ALA A 343 -21.73 20.65 -1.72
N GLN A 344 -21.19 19.74 -0.90
CA GLN A 344 -21.39 18.30 -1.05
C GLN A 344 -22.80 17.88 -0.64
N GLN A 345 -23.37 16.89 -1.33
CA GLN A 345 -24.68 16.34 -0.95
C GLN A 345 -24.58 15.59 0.38
N GLY A 346 -25.54 15.83 1.28
CA GLY A 346 -25.66 15.09 2.54
C GLY A 346 -24.95 15.71 3.75
N VAL A 347 -24.24 16.83 3.58
CA VAL A 347 -23.60 17.59 4.66
C VAL A 347 -24.35 18.91 4.87
N ARG A 348 -24.60 19.31 6.12
CA ARG A 348 -25.24 20.57 6.47
C ARG A 348 -24.45 21.29 7.55
N ALA A 349 -24.30 22.61 7.41
CA ALA A 349 -23.72 23.43 8.46
C ALA A 349 -24.71 23.54 9.64
N VAL A 350 -24.17 23.46 10.86
CA VAL A 350 -24.94 23.70 12.09
C VAL A 350 -24.81 25.17 12.46
N GLU A 351 -25.94 25.79 12.79
CA GLU A 351 -25.98 27.18 13.26
C GLU A 351 -25.49 27.25 14.72
N ALA A 352 -24.18 27.39 14.88
CA ALA A 352 -23.50 27.52 16.16
C ALA A 352 -22.24 28.40 16.00
N PRO A 353 -21.73 29.01 17.08
CA PRO A 353 -20.47 29.74 17.03
C PRO A 353 -19.35 28.86 16.46
N ALA A 354 -18.64 29.39 15.47
CA ALA A 354 -17.53 28.70 14.83
C ALA A 354 -16.42 28.38 15.85
N PRO A 355 -15.87 27.15 15.87
CA PRO A 355 -14.72 26.81 16.70
C PRO A 355 -13.53 27.72 16.38
N ALA A 356 -12.79 28.09 17.41
CA ALA A 356 -11.57 28.86 17.24
C ALA A 356 -10.50 27.99 16.57
N VAL A 357 -9.89 28.51 15.50
CA VAL A 357 -8.78 27.85 14.81
C VAL A 357 -7.64 28.86 14.65
N PRO A 358 -6.43 28.55 15.15
CA PRO A 358 -5.28 29.44 15.01
C PRO A 358 -4.86 29.69 13.55
N HIS A 359 -3.97 30.67 13.37
CA HIS A 359 -3.19 30.87 12.14
C HIS A 359 -4.02 31.11 10.85
N GLY A 360 -5.17 31.76 10.97
CA GLY A 360 -6.00 32.14 9.82
C GLY A 360 -6.78 30.97 9.21
N GLY A 361 -6.97 29.89 9.97
CA GLY A 361 -7.89 28.81 9.60
C GLY A 361 -9.35 29.19 9.74
N ALA A 362 -10.22 28.36 9.17
CA ALA A 362 -11.68 28.50 9.25
C ALA A 362 -12.30 27.17 9.67
N ALA A 363 -13.21 27.18 10.66
CA ALA A 363 -13.94 25.99 11.08
C ALA A 363 -15.45 26.21 11.14
N ARG A 364 -16.21 25.15 10.94
CA ARG A 364 -17.67 25.13 11.07
C ARG A 364 -18.14 23.80 11.64
N TRP A 365 -19.18 23.84 12.47
CA TRP A 365 -19.91 22.65 12.88
C TRP A 365 -20.75 22.11 11.72
N PHE A 366 -20.87 20.80 11.63
CA PHE A 366 -21.67 20.14 10.61
C PHE A 366 -22.44 18.94 11.18
N GLU A 367 -23.52 18.61 10.49
CA GLU A 367 -24.22 17.33 10.57
C GLU A 367 -24.21 16.69 9.19
N ALA A 368 -24.08 15.36 9.14
CA ALA A 368 -24.14 14.61 7.89
C ALA A 368 -24.89 13.30 8.08
N THR A 369 -25.61 12.88 7.04
CA THR A 369 -26.22 11.56 6.98
C THR A 369 -25.32 10.61 6.19
N THR A 370 -24.88 9.54 6.84
CA THR A 370 -24.05 8.50 6.24
C THR A 370 -24.83 7.20 6.12
N GLU A 371 -24.30 6.21 5.41
CA GLU A 371 -24.87 4.85 5.37
C GLU A 371 -24.96 4.18 6.75
N GLN A 372 -24.14 4.63 7.71
CA GLN A 372 -24.06 4.08 9.07
C GLN A 372 -24.90 4.85 10.09
N GLY A 373 -25.58 5.93 9.67
CA GLY A 373 -26.38 6.80 10.53
C GLY A 373 -25.97 8.27 10.44
N ASN A 374 -26.58 9.09 11.28
CA ASN A 374 -26.29 10.52 11.35
C ASN A 374 -25.04 10.75 12.21
N VAL A 375 -24.14 11.56 11.70
CA VAL A 375 -22.94 12.00 12.40
C VAL A 375 -22.97 13.51 12.55
N GLY A 376 -22.34 13.99 13.62
CA GLY A 376 -22.12 15.40 13.87
C GLY A 376 -20.64 15.64 14.16
N GLY A 377 -20.15 16.83 13.82
CA GLY A 377 -18.73 17.11 13.95
C GLY A 377 -18.33 18.54 13.64
N VAL A 378 -17.04 18.77 13.65
CA VAL A 378 -16.41 20.01 13.18
C VAL A 378 -15.52 19.70 11.99
N VAL A 379 -15.59 20.56 10.98
CA VAL A 379 -14.59 20.64 9.93
C VAL A 379 -13.79 21.92 10.12
N ALA A 380 -12.47 21.83 10.04
CA ALA A 380 -11.56 22.95 10.02
C ALA A 380 -10.64 22.88 8.81
N PHE A 381 -10.33 24.03 8.23
CA PHE A 381 -9.33 24.19 7.20
C PHE A 381 -8.24 25.12 7.68
N VAL A 382 -6.98 24.68 7.60
CA VAL A 382 -5.83 25.41 8.15
C VAL A 382 -4.71 25.52 7.12
N PRO A 383 -4.03 26.68 7.02
CA PRO A 383 -2.87 26.82 6.14
C PRO A 383 -1.64 26.13 6.75
N ALA A 384 -0.91 25.37 5.95
CA ALA A 384 0.38 24.77 6.33
C ALA A 384 1.22 24.50 5.07
N GLY A 385 2.53 24.79 5.11
CA GLY A 385 3.45 24.48 4.01
C GLY A 385 3.05 25.02 2.63
N GLY A 386 2.32 26.14 2.55
CA GLY A 386 1.82 26.69 1.28
C GLY A 386 0.62 25.96 0.66
N THR A 387 0.01 25.03 1.39
CA THR A 387 -1.25 24.37 1.07
C THR A 387 -2.27 24.60 2.20
N THR A 388 -3.51 24.20 1.98
CA THR A 388 -4.54 24.08 3.02
C THR A 388 -4.69 22.62 3.41
N LEU A 389 -4.80 22.36 4.71
CA LEU A 389 -5.13 21.07 5.30
C LEU A 389 -6.59 21.10 5.75
N GLN A 390 -7.25 19.95 5.70
CA GLN A 390 -8.57 19.72 6.25
C GLN A 390 -8.43 18.88 7.52
N ILE A 391 -9.10 19.27 8.60
CA ILE A 391 -9.24 18.50 9.82
C ILE A 391 -10.75 18.26 10.00
N VAL A 392 -11.17 17.00 10.01
CA VAL A 392 -12.55 16.59 10.27
C VAL A 392 -12.57 15.81 11.57
N GLU A 393 -13.36 16.25 12.52
CA GLU A 393 -13.59 15.53 13.77
C GLU A 393 -15.08 15.24 13.89
N TYR A 394 -15.44 13.98 14.11
CA TYR A 394 -16.83 13.56 14.09
C TYR A 394 -17.13 12.43 15.07
N ALA A 395 -18.40 12.35 15.46
CA ALA A 395 -18.96 11.32 16.31
C ALA A 395 -20.43 11.05 15.87
N PRO A 396 -21.07 9.97 16.35
CA PRO A 396 -22.52 9.84 16.24
C PRO A 396 -23.22 11.10 16.76
N ALA A 397 -24.26 11.56 16.08
CA ALA A 397 -24.89 12.85 16.37
C ALA A 397 -25.34 12.98 17.85
N GLU A 398 -25.83 11.89 18.43
CA GLU A 398 -26.22 11.80 19.84
C GLU A 398 -25.07 11.89 20.85
N ARG A 399 -23.81 11.77 20.39
CA ARG A 399 -22.59 11.86 21.20
C ARG A 399 -21.83 13.17 21.00
N LEU A 400 -22.21 13.98 19.99
CA LEU A 400 -21.50 15.21 19.62
C LEU A 400 -21.33 16.16 20.80
N GLN A 401 -22.36 16.35 21.62
CA GLN A 401 -22.30 17.26 22.77
C GLN A 401 -21.19 16.87 23.76
N GLY A 402 -20.96 15.57 23.97
CA GLY A 402 -19.88 15.09 24.85
C GLY A 402 -18.49 15.17 24.21
N ALA A 403 -18.41 15.16 22.87
CA ALA A 403 -17.16 15.21 22.12
C ALA A 403 -16.70 16.64 21.78
N ALA A 404 -17.62 17.61 21.77
CA ALA A 404 -17.39 18.97 21.27
C ALA A 404 -16.18 19.68 21.92
N ASP A 405 -16.07 19.63 23.25
CA ASP A 405 -14.93 20.24 23.97
C ASP A 405 -13.60 19.59 23.61
N THR A 406 -13.60 18.28 23.35
CA THR A 406 -12.41 17.56 22.89
C THR A 406 -12.00 18.03 21.51
N PHE A 407 -12.96 18.14 20.58
CA PHE A 407 -12.68 18.62 19.22
C PHE A 407 -12.14 20.05 19.21
N GLN A 408 -12.76 20.94 19.99
CA GLN A 408 -12.25 22.31 20.13
C GLN A 408 -10.82 22.37 20.67
N ARG A 409 -10.47 21.54 21.66
CA ARG A 409 -9.09 21.47 22.18
C ARG A 409 -8.09 20.98 21.14
N VAL A 410 -8.47 20.01 20.31
CA VAL A 410 -7.61 19.51 19.24
C VAL A 410 -7.35 20.63 18.24
N LEU A 411 -8.39 21.27 17.71
CA LEU A 411 -8.24 22.41 16.78
C LEU A 411 -7.41 23.56 17.36
N ALA A 412 -7.63 23.90 18.64
CA ALA A 412 -6.88 24.96 19.32
C ALA A 412 -5.39 24.62 19.52
N SER A 413 -5.02 23.33 19.47
CA SER A 413 -3.62 22.88 19.57
C SER A 413 -2.84 22.97 18.26
N PHE A 414 -3.52 23.20 17.13
CA PHE A 414 -2.87 23.32 15.84
C PHE A 414 -1.95 24.54 15.81
N GLY A 415 -0.68 24.33 15.50
CA GLY A 415 0.31 25.40 15.49
C GLY A 415 1.59 25.03 14.75
N PRO A 416 2.54 25.97 14.61
CA PRO A 416 3.82 25.71 13.97
C PRO A 416 4.65 24.73 14.80
N VAL A 417 5.48 23.91 14.14
CA VAL A 417 6.52 23.15 14.86
C VAL A 417 7.47 24.14 15.53
N THR A 418 7.52 24.15 16.86
CA THR A 418 8.37 25.08 17.61
C THR A 418 9.75 24.51 17.89
N ASP A 419 9.84 23.21 18.18
CA ASP A 419 11.07 22.47 18.49
C ASP A 419 12.03 22.40 17.27
N PRO A 420 13.23 23.03 17.34
CA PRO A 420 14.21 22.95 16.25
C PRO A 420 14.69 21.53 15.96
N ALA A 421 14.79 20.66 16.98
CA ALA A 421 15.21 19.28 16.79
C ALA A 421 14.16 18.48 16.01
N ALA A 422 12.88 18.75 16.26
CA ALA A 422 11.77 18.15 15.52
C ALA A 422 11.75 18.61 14.04
N ARG A 423 12.16 19.86 13.75
CA ARG A 423 12.29 20.35 12.37
C ARG A 423 13.47 19.75 11.62
N ALA A 424 14.56 19.46 12.33
CA ALA A 424 15.79 18.93 11.73
C ALA A 424 15.83 17.39 11.65
N VAL A 425 14.75 16.71 12.06
CA VAL A 425 14.69 15.24 12.11
C VAL A 425 15.03 14.63 10.75
N GLN A 426 15.90 13.64 10.76
CA GLN A 426 16.29 12.89 9.57
C GLN A 426 15.73 11.46 9.65
N PRO A 427 15.32 10.87 8.52
CA PRO A 427 14.94 9.48 8.47
C PRO A 427 16.12 8.56 8.77
N ALA A 428 15.83 7.33 9.17
CA ALA A 428 16.79 6.25 9.10
C ALA A 428 17.02 5.85 7.64
N ARG A 429 18.23 5.39 7.33
CA ARG A 429 18.63 5.04 5.96
C ARG A 429 19.43 3.74 5.94
N ILE A 430 19.32 3.03 4.83
CA ILE A 430 20.22 1.94 4.50
C ILE A 430 21.60 2.52 4.21
N ASP A 431 22.62 1.95 4.84
CA ASP A 431 24.03 2.19 4.54
C ASP A 431 24.69 0.87 4.19
N VAL A 432 25.26 0.81 3.00
CA VAL A 432 25.89 -0.39 2.45
C VAL A 432 27.40 -0.32 2.64
N VAL A 433 27.92 -1.23 3.46
CA VAL A 433 29.34 -1.30 3.79
C VAL A 433 29.96 -2.60 3.27
N LYS A 434 31.26 -2.55 2.96
CA LYS A 434 32.04 -3.75 2.63
C LYS A 434 32.55 -4.41 3.91
N VAL A 435 32.27 -5.70 4.05
CA VAL A 435 32.67 -6.51 5.20
C VAL A 435 34.18 -6.76 5.12
N PRO A 436 34.99 -6.33 6.11
CA PRO A 436 36.46 -6.34 5.97
C PRO A 436 37.07 -7.74 6.15
N ARG A 437 36.38 -8.63 6.87
CA ARG A 437 36.83 -9.99 7.19
C ARG A 437 35.61 -10.86 7.49
N ASP A 438 35.77 -12.17 7.38
CA ASP A 438 34.76 -13.11 7.87
C ASP A 438 34.43 -12.81 9.33
N MET A 439 33.15 -12.62 9.63
CA MET A 439 32.69 -12.23 10.95
C MET A 439 31.25 -12.67 11.21
N SER A 440 30.88 -12.84 12.47
CA SER A 440 29.47 -13.08 12.81
C SER A 440 28.65 -11.80 12.59
N LEU A 441 27.32 -11.92 12.45
CA LEU A 441 26.44 -10.76 12.40
C LEU A 441 26.55 -9.90 13.68
N ALA A 442 26.80 -10.54 14.83
CA ALA A 442 27.01 -9.86 16.10
C ALA A 442 28.33 -9.04 16.10
N ASP A 443 29.40 -9.57 15.52
CA ASP A 443 30.65 -8.83 15.35
C ASP A 443 30.46 -7.65 14.38
N PHE A 444 29.74 -7.90 13.29
CA PHE A 444 29.40 -6.86 12.33
C PHE A 444 28.61 -5.72 12.97
N ALA A 445 27.58 -6.01 13.77
CA ALA A 445 26.80 -4.99 14.46
C ALA A 445 27.62 -4.19 15.50
N ARG A 446 28.69 -4.77 16.06
CA ARG A 446 29.61 -4.07 16.97
C ARG A 446 30.59 -3.17 16.20
N GLU A 447 31.11 -3.64 15.08
CA GLU A 447 32.09 -2.91 14.25
C GLU A 447 31.42 -1.84 13.38
N PHE A 448 30.20 -2.10 12.92
CA PHE A 448 29.36 -1.22 12.12
C PHE A 448 28.02 -1.01 12.84
N PRO A 449 27.96 -0.09 13.83
CA PRO A 449 26.75 0.16 14.61
C PRO A 449 25.54 0.46 13.72
N SER A 450 24.41 -0.16 14.05
CA SER A 450 23.13 -0.07 13.33
C SER A 450 22.02 0.33 14.30
N THR A 451 21.12 1.22 13.88
CA THR A 451 19.91 1.56 14.66
C THR A 451 18.82 0.50 14.56
N ALA A 452 18.87 -0.36 13.53
CA ALA A 452 17.99 -1.52 13.43
C ALA A 452 18.35 -2.60 14.46
N PRO A 453 17.35 -3.26 15.08
CA PRO A 453 17.60 -4.34 16.03
C PRO A 453 18.23 -5.56 15.33
N PRO A 454 18.95 -6.44 16.07
CA PRO A 454 19.75 -7.51 15.49
C PRO A 454 18.99 -8.46 14.54
N ASP A 455 17.73 -8.70 14.85
CA ASP A 455 16.82 -9.58 14.11
C ASP A 455 16.29 -8.93 12.82
N VAL A 456 16.21 -7.59 12.76
CA VAL A 456 16.00 -6.82 11.53
C VAL A 456 17.28 -6.77 10.71
N LEU A 457 18.42 -6.53 11.36
CA LEU A 457 19.72 -6.50 10.68
C LEU A 457 20.04 -7.83 9.99
N ALA A 458 19.64 -8.96 10.60
CA ALA A 458 19.75 -10.29 10.00
C ALA A 458 18.90 -10.42 8.74
N ALA A 459 17.63 -10.03 8.82
CA ALA A 459 16.69 -10.07 7.70
C ALA A 459 17.14 -9.15 6.54
N LEU A 460 17.61 -7.94 6.84
CA LEU A 460 18.19 -7.02 5.85
C LEU A 460 19.33 -7.71 5.09
N ASN A 461 20.17 -8.49 5.76
CA ASN A 461 21.31 -9.13 5.12
C ASN A 461 21.03 -10.53 4.54
N GLY A 462 19.80 -11.02 4.62
CA GLY A 462 19.41 -12.35 4.13
C GLY A 462 20.08 -13.49 4.89
N VAL A 463 20.40 -13.27 6.17
CA VAL A 463 21.06 -14.25 7.05
C VAL A 463 20.21 -14.54 8.28
N ALA A 464 20.44 -15.69 8.92
CA ALA A 464 19.85 -15.97 10.24
C ALA A 464 20.42 -15.02 11.32
N PRO A 465 19.72 -14.79 12.44
CA PRO A 465 20.20 -13.92 13.53
C PRO A 465 21.59 -14.28 14.09
N GLY A 466 21.96 -15.57 14.08
CA GLY A 466 23.30 -16.06 14.44
C GLY A 466 24.22 -16.30 13.24
N GLY A 467 23.87 -15.79 12.06
CA GLY A 467 24.58 -16.01 10.81
C GLY A 467 25.93 -15.30 10.75
N ALA A 468 26.67 -15.57 9.67
CA ALA A 468 27.98 -14.99 9.41
C ALA A 468 27.98 -14.21 8.09
N LEU A 469 28.86 -13.22 8.02
CA LEU A 469 29.13 -12.40 6.86
C LEU A 469 30.55 -12.69 6.36
N ARG A 470 30.74 -12.72 5.03
CA ARG A 470 32.02 -13.03 4.37
C ARG A 470 32.82 -11.78 4.06
N ALA A 471 34.15 -11.90 4.11
CA ALA A 471 35.06 -10.84 3.68
C ALA A 471 34.76 -10.39 2.24
N GLY A 472 34.82 -9.08 1.99
CA GLY A 472 34.59 -8.45 0.69
C GLY A 472 33.13 -8.33 0.25
N GLN A 473 32.19 -9.00 0.93
CA GLN A 473 30.77 -8.89 0.57
C GLN A 473 30.21 -7.53 1.02
N ALA A 474 29.25 -7.00 0.26
CA ALA A 474 28.46 -5.86 0.71
C ALA A 474 27.39 -6.32 1.72
N ALA A 475 27.23 -5.55 2.80
CA ALA A 475 26.27 -5.77 3.86
C ALA A 475 25.55 -4.46 4.21
N LYS A 476 24.26 -4.55 4.51
CA LYS A 476 23.42 -3.43 4.91
C LYS A 476 23.49 -3.23 6.42
N ARG A 477 23.51 -1.99 6.85
CA ARG A 477 23.11 -1.56 8.20
C ARG A 477 22.11 -0.42 8.09
N VAL A 478 21.52 -0.04 9.22
CA VAL A 478 20.65 1.14 9.29
C VAL A 478 21.35 2.23 10.08
N VAL A 479 21.47 3.41 9.48
CA VAL A 479 22.08 4.59 10.11
C VAL A 479 21.07 5.71 10.23
N GLY A 480 21.25 6.59 11.23
CA GLY A 480 20.34 7.68 11.49
C GLY A 480 18.95 7.23 11.97
N GLY A 481 18.01 8.16 11.91
CA GLY A 481 16.66 8.01 12.49
C GLY A 481 16.65 8.09 14.02
N ASN A 482 15.47 8.38 14.57
CA ASN A 482 15.23 8.22 16.01
C ASN A 482 15.06 6.71 16.30
N PRO A 483 15.88 6.08 17.16
CA PRO A 483 15.74 4.67 17.51
C PRO A 483 14.34 4.26 17.96
N GLU A 484 13.59 5.16 18.62
CA GLU A 484 12.19 4.94 19.00
C GLU A 484 11.29 4.72 17.76
N LEU A 485 11.54 5.47 16.69
CA LEU A 485 10.77 5.40 15.42
C LEU A 485 11.24 4.27 14.50
N VAL A 486 12.49 3.80 14.64
CA VAL A 486 13.06 2.70 13.81
C VAL A 486 12.55 1.33 14.25
N SER A 487 12.12 1.18 15.51
CA SER A 487 11.78 -0.12 16.09
C SER A 487 10.39 -0.66 15.70
N GLY A 488 9.53 0.17 15.08
CA GLY A 488 8.16 -0.21 14.72
C GLY A 488 7.30 -0.65 15.91
N ARG A 489 7.68 -0.29 17.15
CA ARG A 489 6.99 -0.62 18.39
C ARG A 489 6.39 0.60 19.07
#